data_AF-X1GW57-F1
#
_entry.id   AF-X1GW57-F1
#
_cell.length_a   1.000
_cell.length_b   1.000
_cell.length_c   1.000
_cell.angle_alpha   90.00
_cell.angle_beta   90.00
_cell.angle_gamma   90.00
#
_symmetry.space_group_name_H-M   'P 1'
#
loop_
_entity.id
_entity.type
_entity.pdbx_description
1 polymer ?
#
loop_
_entity_poly.entity_id
_entity_poly.type
_entity_poly.pdbx_seq_one_letter_code
_entity_poly.pdbx_strand_id
1 'polypeptide(L)'
;WLCPPAASFLRSKTAGAVPVVYSTVLIDGEAQADIVAQQFRKAGVDILVCVPDTWAFPQLTTISLLQQFGANTPINITCGNSGPKPGVVYAHALNGAISQYGRMVTLNVGTWPDTGINPKMTEQTAKNLIDWCYAAVTACWPNPFLITEKLQGNLCL
;
A
#
# COMPACT_ATOMS: atom_id res chain seq x y z
N TRP A 1 -11.28 -4.78 -8.04
CA TRP A 1 -10.67 -5.85 -8.88
C TRP A 1 -9.15 -6.06 -8.68
N LEU A 2 -8.55 -5.66 -7.54
CA LEU A 2 -7.08 -5.73 -7.32
C LEU A 2 -6.64 -6.43 -6.03
N CYS A 3 -7.52 -7.19 -5.38
CA CYS A 3 -7.14 -8.10 -4.32
C CYS A 3 -8.08 -9.32 -4.36
N PRO A 4 -7.62 -10.56 -4.61
CA PRO A 4 -8.26 -11.70 -3.95
C PRO A 4 -8.24 -11.40 -2.43
N PRO A 5 -9.05 -12.04 -1.57
CA PRO A 5 -8.91 -11.83 -0.14
C PRO A 5 -7.46 -12.17 0.27
N ALA A 6 -6.57 -11.17 0.39
CA ALA A 6 -5.17 -11.39 0.76
C ALA A 6 -5.07 -12.10 2.12
N ALA A 7 -6.13 -11.96 2.92
CA ALA A 7 -6.40 -12.71 4.14
C ALA A 7 -6.36 -14.25 3.97
N SER A 8 -6.64 -14.83 2.79
CA SER A 8 -6.61 -16.29 2.63
C SER A 8 -5.23 -16.85 2.30
N PHE A 9 -4.31 -16.04 1.78
CA PHE A 9 -3.01 -16.50 1.26
C PHE A 9 -1.85 -16.27 2.22
N LEU A 10 -1.84 -15.18 2.99
CA LEU A 10 -0.78 -14.89 3.95
C LEU A 10 -1.08 -15.60 5.26
N ARG A 11 -0.42 -16.75 5.49
CA ARG A 11 -0.50 -17.49 6.76
C ARG A 11 0.82 -17.37 7.50
N SER A 12 0.75 -16.88 8.73
CA SER A 12 1.85 -17.05 9.68
C SER A 12 1.90 -18.51 10.13
N LYS A 13 3.12 -19.07 10.29
CA LYS A 13 3.33 -20.45 10.77
C LYS A 13 2.73 -20.71 12.17
N THR A 14 2.45 -19.67 12.95
CA THR A 14 2.08 -19.76 14.37
C THR A 14 0.80 -19.00 14.72
N ALA A 15 0.36 -18.02 13.92
CA ALA A 15 -0.78 -17.14 14.24
C ALA A 15 -2.00 -17.26 13.30
N GLY A 16 -1.98 -18.14 12.30
CA GLY A 16 -3.08 -18.29 11.36
C GLY A 16 -3.05 -17.26 10.23
N ALA A 17 -4.23 -16.91 9.68
CA ALA A 17 -4.36 -15.94 8.59
C ALA A 17 -3.98 -14.53 9.06
N VAL A 18 -3.13 -13.83 8.30
CA VAL A 18 -2.76 -12.45 8.66
C VAL A 18 -3.93 -11.51 8.33
N PRO A 19 -4.45 -10.75 9.31
CA PRO A 19 -5.55 -9.83 9.07
C PRO A 19 -5.09 -8.71 8.14
N VAL A 20 -5.97 -8.34 7.21
CA VAL A 20 -5.78 -7.20 6.32
C VAL A 20 -6.89 -6.20 6.59
N VAL A 21 -6.51 -4.99 6.98
CA VAL A 21 -7.42 -3.87 7.19
C VAL A 21 -7.25 -2.88 6.04
N TYR A 22 -8.35 -2.23 5.66
CA TYR A 22 -8.40 -1.30 4.54
C TYR A 22 -8.94 0.03 5.03
N SER A 23 -8.45 1.13 4.46
CA SER A 23 -9.09 2.42 4.65
C SER A 23 -10.39 2.51 3.85
N THR A 24 -11.47 2.94 4.50
CA THR A 24 -12.70 3.37 3.83
C THR A 24 -12.65 4.84 3.42
N VAL A 25 -11.73 5.61 4.01
CA VAL A 25 -11.49 7.02 3.71
C VAL A 25 -10.39 7.13 2.67
N LEU A 26 -10.63 7.98 1.69
CA LEU A 26 -9.69 8.24 0.64
C LEU A 26 -8.64 9.24 1.12
N ILE A 27 -7.35 8.91 1.04
CA ILE A 27 -6.30 9.85 1.44
C ILE A 27 -5.98 10.78 0.27
N ASP A 28 -6.50 11.99 0.32
CA ASP A 28 -6.23 13.07 -0.64
C ASP A 28 -5.74 14.36 0.00
N GLY A 29 -5.52 14.33 1.33
CA GLY A 29 -4.94 15.41 2.11
C GLY A 29 -4.60 14.96 3.52
N GLU A 30 -4.00 15.89 4.28
CA GLU A 30 -3.46 15.60 5.61
C GLU A 30 -4.54 15.19 6.61
N ALA A 31 -5.72 15.84 6.55
CA ALA A 31 -6.84 15.51 7.43
C ALA A 31 -7.31 14.05 7.23
N GLN A 32 -7.38 13.59 5.97
CA GLN A 32 -7.71 12.21 5.66
C GLN A 32 -6.60 11.26 6.09
N ALA A 33 -5.33 11.63 5.88
CA ALA A 33 -4.18 10.85 6.35
C ALA A 33 -4.22 10.65 7.87
N ASP A 34 -4.57 11.68 8.64
CA ASP A 34 -4.71 11.61 10.10
C ASP A 34 -5.86 10.70 10.55
N ILE A 35 -7.02 10.80 9.89
CA ILE A 35 -8.17 9.92 10.17
C ILE A 35 -7.78 8.46 9.93
N VAL A 36 -7.11 8.18 8.80
CA VAL A 36 -6.68 6.81 8.46
C VAL A 36 -5.59 6.32 9.40
N ALA A 37 -4.63 7.17 9.77
CA ALA A 37 -3.61 6.82 10.76
C ALA A 37 -4.21 6.42 12.10
N GLN A 38 -5.24 7.13 12.57
CA GLN A 38 -5.94 6.79 13.81
C GLN A 38 -6.66 5.45 13.69
N GLN A 39 -7.35 5.19 12.58
CA GLN A 39 -8.02 3.92 12.31
C GLN A 39 -7.02 2.76 12.30
N PHE A 40 -5.90 2.93 11.60
CA PHE A 40 -4.88 1.91 11.46
C PHE A 40 -4.16 1.63 12.79
N ARG A 41 -3.77 2.66 13.54
CA ARG A 41 -3.17 2.45 14.87
C ARG A 41 -4.13 1.76 15.83
N LYS A 42 -5.43 2.11 15.80
CA LYS A 42 -6.45 1.44 16.61
C LYS A 42 -6.63 -0.03 16.22
N ALA A 43 -6.44 -0.37 14.94
CA ALA A 43 -6.47 -1.73 14.43
C ALA A 43 -5.15 -2.50 14.65
N GLY A 44 -4.11 -1.88 15.23
CA GLY A 44 -2.84 -2.52 15.55
C GLY A 44 -1.91 -2.70 14.36
N VAL A 45 -1.97 -1.81 13.37
CA VAL A 45 -1.32 -1.98 12.06
C VAL A 45 0.15 -1.64 12.11
N ASP A 46 0.98 -2.54 11.58
CA ASP A 46 2.43 -2.41 11.61
C ASP A 46 3.10 -2.47 10.23
N ILE A 47 2.35 -2.73 9.16
CA ILE A 47 2.82 -2.81 7.77
C ILE A 47 1.89 -2.02 6.85
N LEU A 48 2.44 -1.23 5.92
CA LEU A 48 1.69 -0.38 4.98
C LEU A 48 1.91 -0.81 3.53
N VAL A 49 0.84 -0.91 2.74
CA VAL A 49 0.91 -1.13 1.27
C VAL A 49 0.08 -0.07 0.54
N CYS A 50 0.74 0.96 0.04
CA CYS A 50 0.18 2.03 -0.77
C CYS A 50 -0.16 1.53 -2.19
N VAL A 51 -1.44 1.64 -2.61
CA VAL A 51 -1.91 1.25 -3.96
C VAL A 51 -2.49 2.42 -4.76
N PRO A 52 -1.65 3.32 -5.31
CA PRO A 52 -2.12 4.48 -6.03
C PRO A 52 -2.56 4.11 -7.45
N ASP A 53 -3.74 4.59 -7.86
CA ASP A 53 -4.25 4.44 -9.24
C ASP A 53 -4.18 5.74 -10.06
N THR A 54 -3.86 6.86 -9.41
CA THR A 54 -3.81 8.19 -10.03
C THR A 54 -2.77 9.08 -9.35
N TRP A 55 -2.61 10.30 -9.85
CA TRP A 55 -1.76 11.33 -9.27
C TRP A 55 -2.35 11.91 -7.97
N ALA A 56 -1.48 12.17 -6.99
CA ALA A 56 -1.76 12.94 -5.77
C ALA A 56 -0.48 13.66 -5.29
N PHE A 57 -0.54 14.46 -4.22
CA PHE A 57 0.65 15.09 -3.63
C PHE A 57 1.28 14.18 -2.57
N PRO A 58 2.51 13.65 -2.76
CA PRO A 58 3.11 12.71 -1.81
C PRO A 58 3.16 13.23 -0.37
N GLN A 59 3.54 14.49 -0.20
CA GLN A 59 3.67 15.14 1.12
C GLN A 59 2.35 15.10 1.89
N LEU A 60 1.24 15.52 1.25
CA LEU A 60 -0.06 15.66 1.89
C LEU A 60 -0.79 14.32 2.08
N THR A 61 -0.28 13.23 1.49
CA THR A 61 -0.96 11.92 1.43
C THR A 61 -0.18 10.85 2.19
N THR A 62 0.44 9.89 1.50
CA THR A 62 1.13 8.77 2.14
C THR A 62 2.27 9.21 3.04
N ILE A 63 2.95 10.33 2.78
CA ILE A 63 3.98 10.83 3.70
C ILE A 63 3.33 11.26 5.02
N SER A 64 2.26 12.06 4.99
CA SER A 64 1.51 12.42 6.20
C SER A 64 1.00 11.20 6.97
N LEU A 65 0.51 10.17 6.27
CA LEU A 65 0.14 8.90 6.90
C LEU A 65 1.37 8.25 7.56
N LEU A 66 2.45 8.06 6.81
CA LEU A 66 3.66 7.35 7.22
C LEU A 66 4.37 8.02 8.41
N GLN A 67 4.28 9.35 8.55
CA GLN A 67 4.85 10.07 9.70
C GLN A 67 4.17 9.73 11.03
N GLN A 68 2.95 9.17 10.99
CA GLN A 68 2.22 8.72 12.18
C GLN A 68 2.64 7.31 12.64
N PHE A 69 3.54 6.66 11.91
CA PHE A 69 4.08 5.33 12.19
C PHE A 69 5.59 5.36 12.48
N GLY A 70 6.10 4.26 13.02
CA GLY A 70 7.52 4.12 13.38
C GLY A 70 8.46 4.31 12.18
N ALA A 71 9.70 4.72 12.46
CA ALA A 71 10.71 4.97 11.43
C ALA A 71 11.01 3.75 10.54
N ASN A 72 10.84 2.55 11.11
CA ASN A 72 11.11 1.27 10.45
C ASN A 72 9.84 0.54 9.99
N THR A 73 8.68 1.20 10.02
CA THR A 73 7.43 0.59 9.51
C THR A 73 7.60 0.22 8.04
N PRO A 74 7.48 -1.08 7.67
CA PRO A 74 7.63 -1.50 6.30
C PRO A 74 6.55 -0.87 5.42
N ILE A 75 6.97 -0.29 4.29
CA ILE A 75 6.08 0.31 3.31
C ILE A 75 6.36 -0.21 1.90
N ASN A 76 5.30 -0.61 1.20
CA ASN A 76 5.31 -0.98 -0.21
C ASN A 76 4.40 -0.03 -0.99
N ILE A 77 4.83 0.38 -2.17
CA ILE A 77 4.02 1.09 -3.16
C ILE A 77 3.82 0.13 -4.32
N THR A 78 2.59 -0.36 -4.51
CA THR A 78 2.23 -1.21 -5.64
C THR A 78 1.27 -0.47 -6.57
N CYS A 79 1.68 -0.26 -7.82
CA CYS A 79 0.88 0.47 -8.80
C CYS A 79 0.94 -0.20 -10.18
N GLY A 80 0.02 0.19 -11.04
CA GLY A 80 0.10 -0.10 -12.46
C GLY A 80 0.75 0.99 -13.26
N ASN A 81 1.41 0.61 -14.34
CA ASN A 81 1.76 1.50 -15.43
C ASN A 81 0.60 1.50 -16.45
N SER A 82 -0.20 2.56 -16.42
CA SER A 82 -1.37 2.78 -17.27
C SER A 82 -1.56 4.28 -17.50
N GLY A 83 -1.81 4.70 -18.73
CA GLY A 83 -2.07 6.09 -19.12
C GLY A 83 -3.38 6.64 -18.57
N PRO A 84 -4.52 5.93 -18.68
CA PRO A 84 -5.79 6.36 -18.08
C PRO A 84 -5.76 6.45 -16.54
N LYS A 85 -4.84 5.72 -15.90
CA LYS A 85 -4.70 5.59 -14.45
C LYS A 85 -3.22 5.78 -14.05
N PRO A 86 -2.74 7.05 -14.03
CA PRO A 86 -1.32 7.38 -13.94
C PRO A 86 -0.74 7.24 -12.53
N GLY A 87 -1.14 6.21 -11.77
CA GLY A 87 -0.63 5.93 -10.42
C GLY A 87 0.88 5.72 -10.37
N VAL A 88 1.49 5.25 -11.46
CA VAL A 88 2.95 5.11 -11.60
C VAL A 88 3.70 6.43 -11.41
N VAL A 89 3.12 7.55 -11.86
CA VAL A 89 3.75 8.88 -11.72
C VAL A 89 3.82 9.27 -10.24
N TYR A 90 2.73 9.08 -9.51
CA TYR A 90 2.68 9.29 -8.07
C TYR A 90 3.63 8.34 -7.34
N ALA A 91 3.62 7.05 -7.70
CA ALA A 91 4.42 6.04 -7.04
C ALA A 91 5.93 6.35 -7.11
N HIS A 92 6.42 6.79 -8.28
CA HIS A 92 7.81 7.23 -8.42
C HIS A 92 8.11 8.51 -7.63
N ALA A 93 7.21 9.50 -7.65
CA ALA A 93 7.38 10.74 -6.89
C ALA A 93 7.42 10.48 -5.37
N LEU A 94 6.50 9.65 -4.86
CA LEU A 94 6.46 9.21 -3.47
C LEU A 94 7.72 8.42 -3.09
N ASN A 95 8.13 7.44 -3.90
CA ASN A 95 9.33 6.66 -3.66
C ASN A 95 10.58 7.55 -3.57
N GLY A 96 10.71 8.52 -4.49
CA GLY A 96 11.78 9.49 -4.49
C GLY A 96 11.76 10.37 -3.24
N ALA A 97 10.60 10.91 -2.88
CA ALA A 97 10.43 11.75 -1.69
C ALA A 97 10.76 10.99 -0.39
N ILE A 98 10.29 9.75 -0.23
CA ILE A 98 10.60 8.90 0.93
C ILE A 98 12.10 8.64 1.05
N SER A 99 12.75 8.36 -0.10
CA SER A 99 14.19 8.11 -0.15
C SER A 99 15.02 9.34 0.22
N GLN A 100 14.55 10.55 -0.08
CA GLN A 100 15.27 11.80 0.24
C GLN A 100 15.47 12.01 1.75
N TYR A 101 14.54 11.54 2.59
CA TYR A 101 14.68 11.62 4.05
C TYR A 101 15.13 10.28 4.68
N GLY A 102 15.72 9.40 3.88
CA GLY A 102 16.45 8.22 4.36
C GLY A 102 15.60 7.07 4.85
N ARG A 103 14.31 6.99 4.45
CA ARG A 103 13.47 5.81 4.73
C ARG A 103 13.47 4.84 3.55
N MET A 104 13.42 3.55 3.87
CA MET A 104 13.30 2.48 2.88
C MET A 104 11.85 2.30 2.48
N VAL A 105 11.60 2.21 1.17
CA VAL A 105 10.29 1.92 0.60
C VAL A 105 10.46 1.00 -0.60
N THR A 106 9.57 0.02 -0.74
CA THR A 106 9.58 -0.88 -1.89
C THR A 106 8.66 -0.34 -2.97
N LEU A 107 9.15 -0.24 -4.20
CA LEU A 107 8.36 0.15 -5.36
C LEU A 107 8.12 -1.08 -6.26
N ASN A 108 6.86 -1.46 -6.44
CA ASN A 108 6.42 -2.59 -7.27
C ASN A 108 5.51 -2.08 -8.40
N VAL A 109 6.09 -1.86 -9.57
CA VAL A 109 5.37 -1.37 -10.75
C VAL A 109 4.97 -2.54 -11.64
N GLY A 110 3.66 -2.72 -11.81
CA GLY A 110 3.10 -3.68 -12.76
C GLY A 110 2.84 -3.08 -14.14
N THR A 111 2.75 -3.95 -15.15
CA THR A 111 2.27 -3.58 -16.49
C THR A 111 0.76 -3.74 -16.54
N TRP A 112 0.00 -2.67 -16.71
CA TRP A 112 -1.46 -2.75 -16.83
C TRP A 112 -1.89 -2.36 -18.26
N PRO A 113 -3.10 -2.74 -18.71
CA PRO A 113 -3.62 -2.27 -19.97
C PRO A 113 -3.63 -0.74 -20.02
N ASP A 114 -3.17 -0.19 -21.15
CA ASP A 114 -3.16 1.26 -21.41
C ASP A 114 -4.52 1.76 -21.97
N THR A 115 -5.58 0.99 -21.76
CA THR A 115 -6.93 1.26 -22.24
C THR A 115 -7.97 0.90 -21.19
N GLY A 116 -9.06 1.67 -21.17
CA GLY A 116 -10.18 1.47 -20.24
C GLY A 116 -9.93 2.05 -18.83
N ILE A 117 -11.00 2.16 -18.05
CA ILE A 117 -10.98 2.76 -16.70
C ILE A 117 -10.71 1.74 -15.58
N ASN A 118 -10.73 0.45 -15.93
CA ASN A 118 -10.63 -0.67 -15.00
C ASN A 118 -9.41 -1.55 -15.35
N PRO A 119 -8.18 -1.03 -15.21
CA PRO A 119 -6.98 -1.82 -15.47
C PRO A 119 -6.88 -3.01 -14.52
N LYS A 120 -6.23 -4.09 -14.97
CA LYS A 120 -6.09 -5.35 -14.23
C LYS A 120 -4.64 -5.61 -13.88
N MET A 121 -4.41 -6.06 -12.65
CA MET A 121 -3.11 -6.53 -12.18
C MET A 121 -2.65 -7.76 -12.97
N THR A 122 -1.36 -7.83 -13.28
CA THR A 122 -0.74 -9.07 -13.76
C THR A 122 -0.45 -10.01 -12.61
N GLU A 123 -0.38 -11.31 -12.90
CA GLU A 123 -0.02 -12.33 -11.92
C GLU A 123 1.36 -12.08 -11.29
N GLN A 124 2.31 -11.58 -12.09
CA GLN A 124 3.67 -11.28 -11.61
C GLN A 124 3.68 -10.15 -10.57
N THR A 125 2.92 -9.07 -10.79
CA THR A 125 2.82 -7.97 -9.81
C THR A 125 2.20 -8.46 -8.50
N ALA A 126 1.18 -9.34 -8.60
CA ALA A 126 0.57 -9.97 -7.43
C ALA A 126 1.57 -10.82 -6.64
N LYS A 127 2.33 -11.67 -7.35
CA LYS A 127 3.36 -12.52 -6.76
C LYS A 127 4.42 -11.69 -6.02
N ASN A 128 4.95 -10.65 -6.67
CA ASN A 128 5.94 -9.77 -6.06
C ASN A 128 5.42 -9.09 -4.79
N LEU A 129 4.16 -8.64 -4.79
CA LEU A 129 3.54 -8.04 -3.62
C LEU A 129 3.37 -9.08 -2.50
N ILE A 130 2.90 -10.28 -2.82
CA ILE A 130 2.71 -11.35 -1.83
C ILE A 130 4.05 -11.76 -1.20
N ASP A 131 5.09 -11.95 -2.02
CA ASP A 131 6.44 -12.30 -1.56
C ASP A 131 7.00 -11.19 -0.64
N TRP A 132 6.78 -9.92 -0.98
CA TRP A 132 7.13 -8.79 -0.11
C TRP A 132 6.34 -8.78 1.20
N CYS A 133 5.03 -9.04 1.16
CA CYS A 133 4.20 -9.11 2.36
C CYS A 133 4.68 -10.21 3.32
N TYR A 134 5.12 -11.36 2.81
CA TYR A 134 5.74 -12.40 3.64
C TYR A 134 7.01 -11.91 4.35
N ALA A 135 7.86 -11.17 3.65
CA ALA A 135 9.06 -10.58 4.25
C ALA A 135 8.70 -9.53 5.32
N ALA A 136 7.75 -8.63 5.03
CA ALA A 136 7.29 -7.62 5.97
C ALA A 136 6.67 -8.22 7.23
N VAL A 137 5.82 -9.25 7.08
CA VAL A 137 5.24 -10.02 8.20
C VAL A 137 6.33 -10.64 9.08
N THR A 138 7.38 -11.16 8.44
CA THR A 138 8.52 -11.74 9.17
C THR A 138 9.29 -10.68 9.96
N ALA A 139 9.45 -9.47 9.40
CA ALA A 139 10.14 -8.36 10.06
C ALA A 139 9.39 -7.77 11.27
N CYS A 140 8.05 -7.90 11.31
CA CYS A 140 7.19 -7.38 12.38
C CYS A 140 6.79 -8.43 13.43
N TRP A 141 7.41 -9.62 13.43
CA TRP A 141 7.15 -10.69 14.40
C TRP A 141 7.53 -10.26 15.85
N PRO A 142 6.77 -10.63 16.92
CA PRO A 142 5.75 -11.67 17.03
C PRO A 142 4.28 -11.31 16.75
N ASN A 143 3.94 -10.05 16.48
CA ASN A 143 2.54 -9.60 16.33
C ASN A 143 2.28 -8.89 14.98
N PRO A 144 2.42 -9.55 13.81
CA PRO A 144 2.27 -8.86 12.54
C PRO A 144 0.79 -8.63 12.16
N PHE A 145 0.37 -7.37 12.06
CA PHE A 145 -0.86 -6.96 11.37
C PHE A 145 -0.51 -6.29 10.03
N LEU A 146 -1.06 -6.83 8.93
CA LEU A 146 -0.87 -6.31 7.57
C LEU A 146 -1.95 -5.28 7.22
N ILE A 147 -1.60 -4.22 6.49
CA ILE A 147 -2.58 -3.39 5.78
C ILE A 147 -2.13 -3.02 4.38
N THR A 148 -3.14 -2.86 3.51
CA THR A 148 -3.07 -2.11 2.27
C THR A 148 -3.81 -0.76 2.36
N GLU A 149 -3.11 0.33 2.05
CA GLU A 149 -3.55 1.73 2.00
C GLU A 149 -4.12 2.07 0.61
N LYS A 150 -5.31 2.69 0.59
CA LYS A 150 -6.04 3.10 -0.61
C LYS A 150 -5.81 4.59 -0.91
N LEU A 151 -5.21 4.90 -2.07
CA LEU A 151 -5.01 6.27 -2.57
C LEU A 151 -5.72 6.48 -3.89
N GLN A 152 -6.87 7.17 -3.82
CA GLN A 152 -7.74 7.68 -4.90
C GLN A 152 -8.16 6.70 -6.02
N GLY A 153 -9.39 6.86 -6.51
CA GLY A 153 -9.99 6.05 -7.58
C GLY A 153 -10.66 4.75 -7.12
N ASN A 154 -11.58 4.21 -7.94
CA ASN A 154 -12.39 3.00 -7.70
C ASN A 154 -11.56 1.70 -7.63
N LEU A 155 -10.47 1.71 -6.87
CA LEU A 155 -9.73 0.54 -6.45
C LEU A 155 -10.18 0.13 -5.04
N CYS A 156 -11.49 0.05 -4.86
CA CYS A 156 -11.98 -1.08 -4.09
C CYS A 156 -12.11 -2.26 -5.05
N LEU A 157 -12.16 -3.44 -4.46
CA LEU A 157 -12.96 -4.50 -5.04
C LEU A 157 -14.33 -3.98 -5.45
#